data_AF-A0A1Z4GD55-F1
#
_entry.id   AF-A0A1Z4GD55-F1
#
_cell.length_a   1.000
_cell.length_b   1.000
_cell.length_c   1.000
_cell.angle_alpha   90.00
_cell.angle_beta   90.00
_cell.angle_gamma   90.00
#
_symmetry.space_group_name_H-M   'P 1'
#
loop_
_entity.id
_entity.type
_entity.pdbx_description
1 polymer ?
#
loop_
_entity_poly.entity_id
_entity_poly.type
_entity_poly.pdbx_seq_one_letter_code
_entity_poly.pdbx_strand_id
1 'polypeptide(L)'
;MGKSSSGKSSMFDPLKYTDELIDSKQENDLLKWLRQLNDEEKFTFVWRVLNANPWQGCKLVKRSQLKPIFLEVILAQGLVYGDASSVEWYIKAVLPGLGYKRVLEIIKTHIDIAPLCVYKTLYWLPWLYRNQ
;
A
#
# COMPACT_ATOMS: atom_id res chain seq x y z
N MET A 1 21.52 -31.70 3.45
CA MET A 1 21.83 -30.72 4.51
C MET A 1 21.71 -29.32 3.93
N GLY A 2 20.61 -28.63 4.25
CA GLY A 2 20.38 -27.23 3.94
C GLY A 2 19.38 -26.75 4.96
N LYS A 3 19.87 -26.10 6.02
CA LYS A 3 19.03 -25.62 7.12
C LYS A 3 18.10 -24.55 6.53
N SER A 4 16.82 -24.89 6.38
CA SER A 4 15.75 -23.90 6.22
C SER A 4 15.83 -22.98 7.43
N SER A 5 16.26 -21.76 7.20
CA SER A 5 16.35 -20.69 8.20
C SER A 5 14.98 -20.53 8.85
N SER A 6 14.93 -20.76 10.16
CA SER A 6 13.76 -20.60 11.00
C SER A 6 13.10 -19.25 10.76
N GLY A 7 11.93 -19.26 10.10
CA GLY A 7 11.06 -18.10 10.10
C GLY A 7 10.72 -17.76 11.54
N LYS A 8 11.13 -16.58 12.02
CA LYS A 8 10.63 -16.03 13.28
C LYS A 8 9.10 -16.13 13.23
N SER A 9 8.49 -16.82 14.20
CA SER A 9 7.04 -16.84 14.32
C SER A 9 6.56 -15.39 14.46
N SER A 10 5.89 -14.85 13.43
CA SER A 10 5.45 -13.46 13.47
C SER A 10 4.32 -13.34 14.49
N MET A 11 4.43 -12.33 15.36
CA MET A 11 3.40 -12.04 16.38
C MET A 11 2.03 -11.76 15.74
N PHE A 12 2.02 -11.23 14.52
CA PHE A 12 0.83 -11.00 13.72
C PHE A 12 0.90 -11.80 12.41
N ASP A 13 -0.25 -12.30 11.95
CA ASP A 13 -0.39 -12.95 10.64
C ASP A 13 -1.08 -11.96 9.68
N PRO A 14 -0.47 -11.63 8.53
CA PRO A 14 -1.06 -10.69 7.57
C PRO A 14 -2.39 -11.17 7.00
N LEU A 15 -2.65 -12.48 6.90
CA LEU A 15 -3.92 -13.00 6.39
C LEU A 15 -5.01 -12.99 7.45
N LYS A 16 -4.68 -13.26 8.73
CA LYS A 16 -5.66 -13.08 9.81
C LYS A 16 -6.09 -11.63 9.97
N TYR A 17 -5.15 -10.70 9.75
CA TYR A 17 -5.45 -9.27 9.76
C TYR A 17 -6.50 -8.87 8.71
N THR A 18 -6.63 -9.58 7.59
CA THR A 18 -7.60 -9.21 6.56
C THR A 18 -9.03 -9.61 6.88
N ASP A 19 -9.22 -10.60 7.75
CA ASP A 19 -10.50 -11.28 7.94
C ASP A 19 -11.22 -10.87 9.24
N GLU A 20 -10.51 -10.32 10.22
CA GLU A 20 -11.07 -9.98 11.52
C GLU A 20 -11.64 -8.55 11.57
N LEU A 21 -12.70 -8.36 12.38
CA LEU A 21 -13.13 -7.02 12.83
C LEU A 21 -12.07 -6.49 13.80
N ILE A 22 -11.09 -5.78 13.25
CA ILE A 22 -9.96 -5.27 14.03
C ILE A 22 -10.43 -4.10 14.88
N ASP A 23 -10.26 -4.24 16.19
CA ASP A 23 -10.47 -3.13 17.11
C ASP A 23 -9.29 -2.15 17.08
N SER A 24 -9.53 -0.93 17.57
CA SER A 24 -8.51 0.13 17.57
C SER A 24 -7.28 -0.20 18.41
N LYS A 25 -7.38 -1.11 19.38
CA LYS A 25 -6.26 -1.54 20.22
C LYS A 25 -5.35 -2.50 19.44
N GLN A 26 -5.92 -3.52 18.81
CA GLN A 26 -5.21 -4.47 17.96
C GLN A 26 -4.47 -3.76 16.82
N GLU A 27 -5.10 -2.80 16.17
CA GLU A 27 -4.45 -2.03 15.10
C GLU A 27 -3.27 -1.19 15.62
N ASN A 28 -3.41 -0.59 16.79
CA ASN A 28 -2.32 0.18 17.41
C ASN A 28 -1.15 -0.70 17.83
N ASP A 29 -1.43 -1.90 18.36
CA ASP A 29 -0.40 -2.85 18.76
C ASP A 29 0.31 -3.45 17.54
N LEU A 30 -0.41 -3.70 16.44
CA LEU A 30 0.18 -4.04 15.15
C LEU A 30 1.13 -2.94 14.67
N LEU A 31 0.71 -1.67 14.69
CA LEU A 31 1.55 -0.56 14.23
C LEU A 31 2.79 -0.37 15.10
N LYS A 32 2.70 -0.61 16.42
CA LYS A 32 3.87 -0.61 17.31
C LYS A 32 4.84 -1.72 16.91
N TRP A 33 4.34 -2.93 16.66
CA TRP A 33 5.16 -4.04 16.21
C TRP A 33 5.80 -3.78 14.85
N LEU A 34 5.05 -3.27 13.87
CA LEU A 34 5.57 -2.90 12.54
C LEU A 34 6.73 -1.90 12.62
N ARG A 35 6.70 -0.96 13.58
CA ARG A 35 7.79 0.01 13.77
C ARG A 35 9.09 -0.62 14.28
N GLN A 36 9.03 -1.81 14.87
CA GLN A 36 10.21 -2.56 15.34
C GLN A 36 10.86 -3.38 14.21
N LEU A 37 10.14 -3.62 13.12
CA LEU A 37 10.66 -4.33 11.96
C LEU A 37 11.59 -3.44 11.13
N ASN A 38 12.52 -4.08 10.42
CA ASN A 38 13.25 -3.39 9.37
C ASN A 38 12.31 -3.03 8.20
N ASP A 39 12.77 -2.19 7.28
CA ASP A 39 11.90 -1.66 6.23
C ASP A 39 11.37 -2.73 5.26
N GLU A 40 12.18 -3.76 4.97
CA GLU A 40 11.81 -4.84 4.04
C GLU A 40 10.79 -5.80 4.68
N GLU A 41 10.99 -6.16 5.95
CA GLU A 41 10.05 -6.98 6.72
C GLU A 41 8.70 -6.27 6.87
N LYS A 42 8.74 -4.97 7.19
CA LYS A 42 7.56 -4.11 7.30
C LYS A 42 6.83 -4.01 5.96
N PHE A 43 7.55 -3.74 4.87
CA PHE A 43 6.97 -3.69 3.54
C PHE A 43 6.35 -5.03 3.16
N THR A 44 7.06 -6.14 3.38
CA THR A 44 6.59 -7.49 3.07
C THR A 44 5.29 -7.80 3.81
N PHE A 45 5.17 -7.43 5.08
CA PHE A 45 3.94 -7.60 5.83
C PHE A 45 2.78 -6.82 5.22
N VAL A 46 2.98 -5.51 5.00
CA VAL A 46 1.94 -4.63 4.44
C VAL A 46 1.55 -5.07 3.03
N TRP A 47 2.51 -5.53 2.23
CA TRP A 47 2.29 -6.05 0.88
C TRP A 47 1.42 -7.29 0.89
N ARG A 48 1.65 -8.23 1.82
CA ARG A 48 0.82 -9.43 1.96
C ARG A 48 -0.62 -9.09 2.35
N VAL A 49 -0.81 -8.17 3.29
CA VAL A 49 -2.15 -7.66 3.66
C VAL A 49 -2.83 -7.03 2.44
N LEU A 50 -2.10 -6.19 1.70
CA LEU A 50 -2.63 -5.47 0.54
C LEU A 50 -3.05 -6.39 -0.60
N ASN A 51 -2.30 -7.46 -0.86
CA ASN A 51 -2.67 -8.45 -1.89
C ASN A 51 -3.86 -9.32 -1.47
N ALA A 52 -4.04 -9.58 -0.18
CA ALA A 52 -5.17 -10.35 0.32
C ALA A 52 -6.44 -9.49 0.41
N ASN A 53 -6.33 -8.23 0.84
CA ASN A 53 -7.44 -7.30 0.97
C ASN A 53 -6.97 -5.85 0.68
N PRO A 54 -7.19 -5.33 -0.55
CA PRO A 54 -6.72 -4.01 -0.95
C PRO A 54 -7.23 -2.87 -0.06
N TRP A 55 -8.47 -2.96 0.42
CA TRP A 55 -9.05 -1.94 1.30
C TRP A 55 -8.32 -1.86 2.64
N GLN A 56 -8.13 -3.00 3.29
CA GLN A 56 -7.40 -3.07 4.57
C GLN A 56 -5.92 -2.75 4.39
N GLY A 57 -5.30 -3.23 3.32
CA GLY A 57 -3.92 -2.90 2.97
C GLY A 57 -3.73 -1.40 2.79
N CYS A 58 -4.58 -0.72 2.03
CA CYS A 58 -4.50 0.72 1.83
C CYS A 58 -4.67 1.52 3.14
N LYS A 59 -5.51 1.07 4.07
CA LYS A 59 -5.60 1.66 5.41
C LYS A 59 -4.29 1.49 6.19
N LEU A 60 -3.72 0.29 6.15
CA LEU A 60 -2.48 -0.02 6.85
C LEU A 60 -1.29 0.78 6.27
N VAL A 61 -1.21 0.92 4.94
CA VAL A 61 -0.20 1.72 4.24
C VAL A 61 -0.15 3.16 4.77
N LYS A 62 -1.31 3.82 4.93
CA LYS A 62 -1.40 5.21 5.46
C LYS A 62 -0.74 5.38 6.83
N ARG A 63 -0.75 4.32 7.64
CA ARG A 63 -0.34 4.36 9.05
C ARG A 63 1.04 3.75 9.29
N SER A 64 1.55 2.96 8.35
CA SER A 64 2.77 2.15 8.50
C SER A 64 4.07 2.92 8.32
N GLN A 65 4.01 4.18 7.86
CA GLN A 65 5.20 5.04 7.64
C GLN A 65 6.26 4.33 6.78
N LEU A 66 5.83 3.73 5.65
CA LEU A 66 6.73 3.10 4.70
C LEU A 66 7.62 4.15 4.03
N LYS A 67 8.84 3.75 3.65
CA LYS A 67 9.72 4.59 2.84
C LYS A 67 9.10 4.90 1.47
N PRO A 68 9.40 6.08 0.87
CA PRO A 68 8.85 6.48 -0.41
C PRO A 68 8.94 5.40 -1.49
N ILE A 69 10.09 4.73 -1.64
CA ILE A 69 10.28 3.68 -2.66
C ILE A 69 9.21 2.57 -2.60
N PHE A 70 8.78 2.16 -1.40
CA PHE A 70 7.75 1.14 -1.25
C PHE A 70 6.36 1.67 -1.58
N LEU A 71 6.09 2.94 -1.27
CA LEU A 71 4.85 3.60 -1.63
C LEU A 71 4.72 3.73 -3.16
N GLU A 72 5.82 3.97 -3.88
CA GLU A 72 5.82 3.99 -5.35
C GLU A 72 5.46 2.62 -5.93
N VAL A 73 6.02 1.53 -5.38
CA VAL A 73 5.68 0.16 -5.76
C VAL A 73 4.20 -0.15 -5.51
N ILE A 74 3.66 0.27 -4.37
CA ILE A 74 2.23 0.11 -4.03
C ILE A 74 1.34 0.89 -4.99
N LEU A 75 1.72 2.13 -5.34
CA LEU A 75 0.97 2.92 -6.30
C LEU A 75 0.97 2.23 -7.67
N ALA A 76 2.15 1.84 -8.18
CA ALA A 76 2.29 1.17 -9.47
C ALA A 76 1.39 -0.09 -9.55
N GLN A 77 1.37 -0.91 -8.50
CA GLN A 77 0.49 -2.08 -8.41
C GLN A 77 -0.99 -1.70 -8.54
N GLY A 78 -1.43 -0.67 -7.81
CA GLY A 78 -2.80 -0.17 -7.86
C GLY A 78 -3.17 0.37 -9.24
N LEU A 79 -2.25 1.05 -9.93
CA LEU A 79 -2.46 1.58 -11.28
C LEU A 79 -2.59 0.47 -12.33
N VAL A 80 -1.86 -0.63 -12.18
CA VAL A 80 -1.87 -1.74 -13.14
C VAL A 80 -3.07 -2.67 -12.93
N TYR A 81 -3.37 -3.03 -11.68
CA TYR A 81 -4.33 -4.09 -11.36
C TYR A 81 -5.63 -3.58 -10.74
N GLY A 82 -5.72 -2.31 -10.37
CA GLY A 82 -6.90 -1.73 -9.75
C GLY A 82 -8.07 -1.53 -10.71
N ASP A 83 -9.27 -1.54 -10.13
CA ASP A 83 -10.45 -0.92 -10.71
C ASP A 83 -10.58 0.56 -10.30
N ALA A 84 -11.62 1.25 -10.78
CA ALA A 84 -11.77 2.69 -10.56
C ALA A 84 -11.89 3.05 -9.07
N SER A 85 -12.54 2.18 -8.29
CA SER A 85 -12.75 2.36 -6.86
C SER A 85 -11.47 2.09 -6.06
N SER A 86 -10.81 0.96 -6.34
CA SER A 86 -9.59 0.56 -5.62
C SER A 86 -8.41 1.47 -5.93
N VAL A 87 -8.25 1.95 -7.18
CA VAL A 87 -7.24 2.95 -7.55
C VAL A 87 -7.30 4.19 -6.66
N GLU A 88 -8.50 4.66 -6.33
CA GLU A 88 -8.67 5.80 -5.41
C GLU A 88 -8.07 5.50 -4.04
N TRP A 89 -8.25 4.28 -3.54
CA TRP A 89 -7.70 3.85 -2.25
C TRP A 89 -6.18 3.83 -2.27
N TYR A 90 -5.58 3.32 -3.35
CA TYR A 90 -4.12 3.33 -3.54
C TYR A 90 -3.57 4.75 -3.57
N ILE A 91 -4.16 5.63 -4.39
CA ILE A 91 -3.75 7.04 -4.48
C ILE A 91 -3.83 7.70 -3.10
N LYS A 92 -4.97 7.60 -2.42
CA LYS A 92 -5.15 8.18 -1.07
C LYS A 92 -4.21 7.57 -0.05
N ALA A 93 -3.82 6.30 -0.20
CA ALA A 93 -2.95 5.62 0.74
C ALA A 93 -1.51 6.11 0.70
N VAL A 94 -0.99 6.34 -0.50
CA VAL A 94 0.41 6.75 -0.70
C VAL A 94 0.61 8.26 -0.62
N LEU A 95 -0.46 9.04 -0.85
CA LEU A 95 -0.40 10.50 -0.92
C LEU A 95 0.27 11.17 0.29
N PRO A 96 0.02 10.78 1.55
CA PRO A 96 0.67 11.43 2.69
C PRO A 96 2.19 11.20 2.73
N GLY A 97 2.69 10.10 2.15
CA GLY A 97 4.12 9.77 2.16
C GLY A 97 4.87 10.16 0.89
N LEU A 98 4.17 10.38 -0.24
CA LEU A 98 4.77 10.78 -1.52
C LEU A 98 4.50 12.25 -1.89
N GLY A 99 3.38 12.81 -1.45
CA GLY A 99 2.89 14.12 -1.89
C GLY A 99 2.25 14.11 -3.29
N TYR A 100 1.45 15.15 -3.58
CA TYR A 100 0.68 15.26 -4.83
C TYR A 100 1.54 15.22 -6.08
N LYS A 101 2.65 15.98 -6.10
CA LYS A 101 3.55 16.08 -7.26
C LYS A 101 4.09 14.71 -7.68
N ARG A 102 4.61 13.93 -6.72
CA ARG A 102 5.23 12.62 -7.01
C ARG A 102 4.19 11.60 -7.48
N VAL A 103 3.01 11.59 -6.86
CA VAL A 103 1.89 10.74 -7.29
C VAL A 103 1.51 11.04 -8.74
N LEU A 104 1.40 12.32 -9.11
CA LEU A 104 1.10 12.73 -10.48
C LEU A 104 2.19 12.30 -11.49
N GLU A 105 3.48 12.42 -11.14
CA GLU A 105 4.58 11.96 -11.98
C GLU A 105 4.51 10.46 -12.25
N ILE A 106 4.21 9.65 -11.22
CA ILE A 106 4.08 8.20 -11.35
C ILE A 106 2.88 7.83 -12.23
N ILE A 107 1.73 8.49 -12.04
CA ILE A 107 0.55 8.27 -12.87
C ILE A 107 0.84 8.60 -14.33
N LYS A 108 1.46 9.76 -14.62
CA LYS A 108 1.85 10.15 -15.99
C LYS A 108 2.73 9.10 -16.65
N THR A 109 3.77 8.66 -15.94
CA THR A 109 4.69 7.62 -16.45
C THR A 109 3.96 6.32 -16.78
N HIS A 110 2.96 5.93 -15.97
CA HIS A 110 2.20 4.71 -16.22
C HIS A 110 1.15 4.86 -17.32
N ILE A 111 0.59 6.05 -17.56
CA ILE A 111 -0.31 6.31 -18.71
C ILE A 111 0.40 5.96 -20.01
N ASP A 112 1.68 6.32 -20.13
CA ASP A 112 2.47 6.09 -21.33
C ASP A 112 2.79 4.59 -21.55
N ILE A 113 2.88 3.80 -20.48
CA ILE A 113 3.29 2.39 -20.52
C ILE A 113 2.07 1.44 -20.57
N ALA A 114 1.00 1.75 -19.84
CA ALA A 114 -0.16 0.89 -19.65
C ALA A 114 -1.49 1.69 -19.69
N PRO A 115 -1.80 2.35 -20.82
CA PRO A 115 -2.89 3.33 -20.89
C PRO A 115 -4.26 2.77 -20.51
N LEU A 116 -4.56 1.50 -20.85
CA LEU A 116 -5.84 0.87 -20.53
C LEU A 116 -6.04 0.61 -19.03
N CYS A 117 -4.97 0.22 -18.32
CA CYS A 117 -5.01 0.00 -16.88
C CYS A 117 -5.18 1.34 -16.12
N VAL A 118 -4.53 2.39 -16.64
CA VAL A 118 -4.43 3.69 -15.99
C VAL A 118 -5.60 4.62 -16.34
N TYR A 119 -6.39 4.33 -17.37
CA TYR A 119 -7.56 5.14 -17.77
C TYR A 119 -8.52 5.43 -16.60
N LYS A 120 -8.65 4.48 -15.66
CA LYS A 120 -9.50 4.61 -14.46
C LYS A 120 -9.01 5.69 -13.49
N THR A 121 -7.73 6.06 -13.55
CA THR A 121 -7.13 7.11 -12.72
C THR A 121 -7.47 8.51 -13.23
N LEU A 122 -7.87 8.64 -14.50
CA LEU A 122 -8.23 9.92 -15.11
C LEU A 122 -9.40 10.59 -14.38
N TYR A 123 -10.33 9.79 -13.82
CA TYR A 123 -11.42 10.29 -12.98
C TYR A 123 -10.93 11.09 -11.77
N TRP A 124 -9.76 10.75 -11.24
CA TRP A 124 -9.21 11.33 -10.02
C TRP A 124 -8.23 12.47 -10.30
N LEU A 125 -7.75 12.62 -11.53
CA LEU A 125 -6.81 13.68 -11.91
C LEU A 125 -7.32 15.10 -11.60
N PRO A 126 -8.59 15.47 -11.88
CA PRO A 126 -9.09 16.81 -11.54
C PRO A 126 -9.04 17.11 -10.04
N TRP A 127 -9.17 16.09 -9.19
CA TRP A 127 -9.01 16.25 -7.75
C TRP A 127 -7.54 16.42 -7.35
N LEU A 128 -6.63 15.63 -7.92
CA LEU A 128 -5.19 15.74 -7.64
C LEU A 128 -4.62 17.10 -8.05
N TYR A 129 -4.95 17.60 -9.23
CA TYR A 129 -4.45 18.90 -9.72
C TYR A 129 -4.96 20.09 -8.91
N ARG A 130 -6.17 20.00 -8.35
CA ARG A 130 -6.76 21.09 -7.53
C ARG A 130 -6.16 21.21 -6.13
N ASN A 131 -5.53 20.15 -5.63
CA ASN A 131 -4.97 20.10 -4.27
C ASN A 131 -3.43 20.07 -4.27
N GLN A 132 -2.80 20.45 -5.39
CA GLN A 132 -1.35 20.54 -5.54
C GLN A 132 -0.75 21.70 -4.73
#